data_AF-A0A9Y4MVI8-F1
#
_entry.id   AF-A0A9Y4MVI8-F1
#
_cell.length_a   1.000
_cell.length_b   1.000
_cell.length_c   1.000
_cell.angle_alpha   90.00
_cell.angle_beta   90.00
_cell.angle_gamma   90.00
#
_symmetry.space_group_name_H-M   'P 1'
#
loop_
_entity.id
_entity.type
_entity.pdbx_description
1 polymer ?
#
loop_
_entity_poly.entity_id
_entity_poly.type
_entity_poly.pdbx_seq_one_letter_code
_entity_poly.pdbx_strand_id
1 'polypeptide(L)'
;MCRLNCSLRTYPADDGTCRRCPAHCDVCSDDRTCFRCSFLYLMLNGVCKASCPMGYYEDMEEGRCGQCHPTCGSCSGPLADDCETCSTFSPKLYKGACSRDCPTGTYYETAAMECQECHQTCTSCNSPDANQCTQCEKGLVLDPNTLLCGVTGDTACPPRTYLHENQFTCMGCHRQCYSCEGPGNDECQTCAVPKYLHNSTCVSECPDGTYSTRQEADGKELGFCLPCDHVCSTCTGASPRDCLTCSPGYLRLLQLCVTHCPTGYYREGSHCKKCDQSCDLCTGPGPESCRACPPPLLELQGTKLCVERCPHRFYQLNGICKQCHTSCQTCTDASPQGCMTCDWGSTLKDKVCYPRCEEGRYFSEEETCEPCDSSCRHCTGPRPDQCLTCHRDSALHAVENRCARCCQAGGNHTNCCVCDNHSALCVEAPQPKSGDGQGTDVNMSSKALKHTSVALPVALLLAVGLALAVFVLVKAHARKRLCWNQSYERLSGSASVHMPHGVPEPDSGDEVDVVYTSRGGSVYRHYSFIHEQDTDGDQDVDENTCLSQS
;
A
#
# COMPACT_ATOMS: atom_id res chain seq x y z
N MET A 1 71.04 94.68 23.74
CA MET A 1 70.08 93.89 24.53
C MET A 1 70.06 92.47 23.96
N CYS A 2 70.88 91.57 24.48
CA CYS A 2 70.86 90.17 24.04
C CYS A 2 69.55 89.53 24.51
N ARG A 3 68.85 88.87 23.58
CA ARG A 3 67.61 88.13 23.85
C ARG A 3 67.85 87.17 25.02
N LEU A 4 67.00 87.24 26.05
CA LEU A 4 66.84 86.25 27.12
C LEU A 4 66.39 84.86 26.63
N ASN A 5 66.59 84.53 25.34
CA ASN A 5 66.24 83.24 24.76
C ASN A 5 67.51 82.43 24.51
N CYS A 6 67.84 81.55 25.45
CA CYS A 6 68.75 80.44 25.19
C CYS A 6 68.23 79.59 24.01
N SER A 7 69.14 78.97 23.25
CA SER A 7 68.82 78.10 22.12
C SER A 7 68.14 76.79 22.57
N LEU A 8 67.49 76.07 21.63
CA LEU A 8 66.93 74.73 21.87
C LEU A 8 67.96 73.82 22.58
N ARG A 9 67.49 73.00 23.54
CA ARG A 9 68.30 72.14 24.44
C ARG A 9 69.14 72.88 25.49
N THR A 10 68.91 74.17 25.75
CA THR A 10 69.58 74.91 26.83
C THR A 10 68.61 75.81 27.62
N TYR A 11 68.87 76.01 28.92
CA TYR A 11 68.09 76.88 29.81
C TYR A 11 68.99 77.95 30.45
N PRO A 12 68.44 79.14 30.79
CA PRO A 12 69.20 80.20 31.48
C PRO A 12 69.40 79.85 32.94
N ALA A 13 70.65 79.73 33.38
CA ALA A 13 71.00 79.58 34.79
C ALA A 13 71.05 80.95 35.50
N ASP A 14 70.97 80.95 36.83
CA ASP A 14 70.96 82.17 37.66
C ASP A 14 72.19 83.06 37.47
N ASP A 15 73.30 82.50 36.97
CA ASP A 15 74.55 83.20 36.64
C ASP A 15 74.53 83.85 35.23
N GLY A 16 73.41 83.79 34.52
CA GLY A 16 73.23 84.32 33.17
C GLY A 16 73.81 83.45 32.06
N THR A 17 74.33 82.26 32.37
CA THR A 17 74.84 81.31 31.35
C THR A 17 73.76 80.35 30.88
N CYS A 18 73.80 79.93 29.61
CA CYS A 18 72.91 78.90 29.10
C CYS A 18 73.51 77.50 29.39
N ARG A 19 72.86 76.71 30.24
CA ARG A 19 73.27 75.33 30.57
C ARG A 19 72.48 74.31 29.76
N ARG A 20 73.03 73.12 29.53
CA ARG A 20 72.37 72.07 28.74
C ARG A 20 71.20 71.46 29.50
N CYS A 21 70.12 71.20 28.77
CA CYS A 21 68.99 70.44 29.27
C CYS A 21 69.39 69.00 29.65
N PRO A 22 68.57 68.31 30.47
CA PRO A 22 68.71 66.88 30.75
C PRO A 22 68.78 66.04 29.47
N ALA A 23 69.32 64.83 29.58
CA ALA A 23 69.41 63.89 28.46
C ALA A 23 68.03 63.70 27.79
N HIS A 24 68.01 63.74 26.45
CA HIS A 24 66.81 63.55 25.62
C HIS A 24 65.70 64.61 25.81
N CYS A 25 66.05 65.80 26.31
CA CYS A 25 65.15 66.94 26.47
C CYS A 25 65.47 68.10 25.50
N ASP A 26 64.48 68.55 24.73
CA ASP A 26 64.56 69.65 23.77
C ASP A 26 64.27 71.04 24.38
N VAL A 27 63.41 71.13 25.40
CA VAL A 27 63.06 72.37 26.11
C VAL A 27 62.98 72.10 27.62
N CYS A 28 63.69 72.85 28.46
CA CYS A 28 63.74 72.67 29.92
C CYS A 28 63.78 74.02 30.67
N SER A 29 63.37 74.04 31.94
CA SER A 29 63.57 75.21 32.83
C SER A 29 64.87 75.14 33.64
N ASP A 30 65.29 73.93 34.02
CA ASP A 30 66.49 73.69 34.81
C ASP A 30 67.12 72.32 34.45
N ASP A 31 68.07 71.85 35.28
CA ASP A 31 68.76 70.57 35.08
C ASP A 31 67.94 69.32 35.43
N ARG A 32 66.68 69.46 35.82
CA ARG A 32 65.78 68.36 36.23
C ARG A 32 64.43 68.39 35.53
N THR A 33 63.95 69.56 35.12
CA THR A 33 62.58 69.76 34.63
C THR A 33 62.57 69.99 33.12
N CYS A 34 62.13 68.97 32.40
CA CYS A 34 61.91 69.01 30.96
C CYS A 34 60.44 69.37 30.62
N PHE A 35 60.25 70.19 29.60
CA PHE A 35 58.95 70.55 29.02
C PHE A 35 58.69 69.98 27.62
N ARG A 36 59.73 69.57 26.88
CA ARG A 36 59.59 68.82 25.63
C ARG A 36 60.71 67.81 25.46
N CYS A 37 60.37 66.55 25.26
CA CYS A 37 61.33 65.50 24.97
C CYS A 37 61.73 65.47 23.49
N SER A 38 62.91 64.91 23.22
CA SER A 38 63.35 64.61 21.86
C SER A 38 62.47 63.53 21.21
N PHE A 39 62.43 63.50 19.88
CA PHE A 39 61.73 62.46 19.10
C PHE A 39 62.08 61.05 19.59
N LEU A 40 61.08 60.18 19.79
CA LEU A 40 61.13 58.82 20.39
C LEU A 40 61.30 58.73 21.92
N TYR A 41 61.31 59.86 22.65
CA TYR A 41 61.29 59.85 24.12
C TYR A 41 60.01 60.46 24.67
N LEU A 42 59.47 59.85 25.71
CA LEU A 42 58.19 60.18 26.31
C LEU A 42 58.38 60.86 27.67
N MET A 43 57.65 61.93 27.92
CA MET A 43 57.69 62.67 29.17
C MET A 43 56.96 61.97 30.32
N LEU A 44 57.61 61.82 31.46
CA LEU A 44 57.00 61.38 32.72
C LEU A 44 57.55 62.20 33.90
N ASN A 45 56.69 62.96 34.59
CA ASN A 45 57.05 63.80 35.74
C ASN A 45 58.27 64.71 35.50
N GLY A 46 58.33 65.34 34.31
CA GLY A 46 59.42 66.25 33.93
C GLY A 46 60.71 65.57 33.44
N VAL A 47 60.74 64.24 33.30
CA VAL A 47 61.89 63.48 32.81
C VAL A 47 61.52 62.72 31.54
N CYS A 48 62.44 62.66 30.57
CA CYS A 48 62.24 61.92 29.31
C CYS A 48 62.70 60.46 29.44
N LYS A 49 61.83 59.51 29.09
CA LYS A 49 62.09 58.07 29.13
C LYS A 49 61.92 57.43 27.76
N ALA A 50 62.67 56.34 27.50
CA ALA A 50 62.61 55.61 26.24
C ALA A 50 61.39 54.68 26.14
N SER A 51 60.87 54.21 27.28
CA SER A 51 59.63 53.43 27.38
C SER A 51 58.94 53.78 28.70
N CYS A 52 57.62 53.69 28.71
CA CYS A 52 56.84 53.99 29.91
C CYS A 52 56.89 52.82 30.91
N PRO A 53 57.01 53.09 32.23
CA PRO A 53 56.97 52.05 33.24
C PRO A 53 55.55 51.45 33.38
N MET A 54 55.43 50.29 34.02
CA MET A 54 54.13 49.68 34.36
C MET A 54 53.18 50.70 35.01
N GLY A 55 51.90 50.65 34.63
CA GLY A 55 50.88 51.63 35.01
C GLY A 55 50.82 52.87 34.11
N TYR A 56 51.62 52.93 33.03
CA TYR A 56 51.58 54.02 32.04
C TYR A 56 51.62 53.48 30.61
N TYR A 57 50.87 54.09 29.68
CA TYR A 57 50.91 53.82 28.24
C TYR A 57 51.71 54.88 27.48
N GLU A 58 52.10 54.54 26.25
CA GLU A 58 52.86 55.41 25.37
C GLU A 58 51.93 56.33 24.55
N ASP A 59 51.78 57.59 24.97
CA ASP A 59 51.02 58.58 24.21
C ASP A 59 51.95 59.27 23.19
N MET A 60 51.97 58.72 21.98
CA MET A 60 52.81 59.22 20.90
C MET A 60 52.31 60.56 20.32
N GLU A 61 51.03 60.89 20.47
CA GLU A 61 50.46 62.14 19.98
C GLU A 61 50.89 63.31 20.87
N GLU A 62 50.86 63.12 22.18
CA GLU A 62 51.26 64.14 23.16
C GLU A 62 52.73 64.02 23.59
N GLY A 63 53.43 62.95 23.18
CA GLY A 63 54.83 62.69 23.50
C GLY A 63 55.08 62.46 24.99
N ARG A 64 54.13 61.83 25.70
CA ARG A 64 54.19 61.61 27.15
C ARG A 64 53.77 60.20 27.56
N CYS A 65 54.16 59.80 28.76
CA CYS A 65 53.62 58.61 29.41
C CYS A 65 52.28 58.96 30.05
N GLY A 66 51.18 58.51 29.45
CA GLY A 66 49.84 58.65 30.01
C GLY A 66 49.60 57.61 31.10
N GLN A 67 48.84 57.95 32.14
CA GLN A 67 48.49 56.99 33.19
C GLN A 67 47.44 56.01 32.68
N CYS A 68 47.64 54.72 32.96
CA CYS A 68 46.61 53.71 32.75
C CYS A 68 45.41 53.94 33.66
N HIS A 69 44.26 53.40 33.26
CA HIS A 69 43.12 53.31 34.16
C HIS A 69 43.51 52.51 35.43
N PRO A 70 43.04 52.89 36.65
CA PRO A 70 43.48 52.28 37.91
C PRO A 70 43.24 50.77 38.06
N THR A 71 42.37 50.18 37.23
CA THR A 71 42.12 48.73 37.21
C THR A 71 43.15 47.96 36.40
N CYS A 72 43.91 48.62 35.51
CA CYS A 72 44.95 48.02 34.69
C CYS A 72 46.29 47.93 35.46
N GLY A 73 47.06 46.88 35.19
CA GLY A 73 48.49 46.78 35.53
C GLY A 73 49.38 47.37 34.41
N SER A 74 49.04 47.07 33.17
CA SER A 74 49.58 47.67 31.94
C SER A 74 48.45 47.94 30.97
N CYS A 75 48.63 48.92 30.08
CA CYS A 75 47.59 49.35 29.14
C CYS A 75 48.19 49.90 27.85
N SER A 76 47.41 49.89 26.78
CA SER A 76 47.73 50.51 25.49
C SER A 76 47.17 51.94 25.37
N GLY A 77 46.32 52.36 26.31
CA GLY A 77 45.62 53.64 26.31
C GLY A 77 45.04 54.01 27.68
N PRO A 78 44.39 55.18 27.80
CA PRO A 78 43.92 55.71 29.07
C PRO A 78 42.59 55.11 29.56
N LEU A 79 41.84 54.43 28.69
CA LEU A 79 40.48 53.98 28.99
C LEU A 79 40.48 52.70 29.85
N ALA A 80 39.33 52.41 30.45
CA ALA A 80 39.16 51.26 31.34
C ALA A 80 39.20 49.90 30.62
N ASP A 81 39.05 49.91 29.30
CA ASP A 81 39.08 48.78 28.36
C ASP A 81 40.37 48.73 27.52
N ASP A 82 41.34 49.61 27.78
CA ASP A 82 42.66 49.58 27.14
C ASP A 82 43.69 48.74 27.94
N CYS A 83 43.25 47.95 28.93
CA CYS A 83 44.16 47.16 29.75
C CYS A 83 44.73 45.96 28.96
N GLU A 84 46.03 45.75 29.09
CA GLU A 84 46.70 44.54 28.60
C GLU A 84 46.91 43.52 29.73
N THR A 85 47.15 44.01 30.94
CA THR A 85 47.21 43.20 32.16
C THR A 85 46.45 43.89 33.28
N CYS A 86 46.02 43.12 34.27
CA CYS A 86 45.18 43.63 35.33
C CYS A 86 45.92 43.88 36.65
N SER A 87 45.43 44.87 37.40
CA SER A 87 45.89 45.12 38.76
C SER A 87 45.51 43.96 39.69
N THR A 88 46.21 43.84 40.81
CA THR A 88 45.92 42.82 41.84
C THR A 88 44.53 42.93 42.46
N PHE A 89 43.89 44.10 42.37
CA PHE A 89 42.56 44.37 42.94
C PHE A 89 41.40 44.03 41.99
N SER A 90 41.69 43.82 40.71
CA SER A 90 40.72 43.50 39.66
C SER A 90 41.35 42.54 38.65
N PRO A 91 41.72 41.31 39.06
CA PRO A 91 42.68 40.47 38.34
C PRO A 91 42.13 39.81 37.07
N LYS A 92 40.82 39.91 36.80
CA LYS A 92 40.17 39.19 35.71
C LYS A 92 40.05 40.09 34.48
N LEU A 93 40.80 39.77 33.42
CA LEU A 93 40.80 40.49 32.15
C LEU A 93 39.70 39.96 31.22
N TYR A 94 38.93 40.85 30.60
CA TYR A 94 37.98 40.51 29.54
C TYR A 94 37.88 41.65 28.52
N LYS A 95 38.21 41.36 27.25
CA LYS A 95 38.16 42.33 26.13
C LYS A 95 38.81 43.68 26.48
N GLY A 96 39.99 43.62 27.11
CA GLY A 96 40.76 44.79 27.50
C GLY A 96 40.30 45.47 28.81
N ALA A 97 39.18 45.05 29.41
CA ALA A 97 38.72 45.59 30.69
C ALA A 97 39.05 44.67 31.87
N CYS A 98 39.48 45.26 32.99
CA CYS A 98 39.81 44.54 34.21
C CYS A 98 38.72 44.65 35.26
N SER A 99 38.25 43.51 35.78
CA SER A 99 37.16 43.41 36.76
C SER A 99 37.49 42.47 37.92
N ARG A 100 36.76 42.62 39.03
CA ARG A 100 36.85 41.68 40.18
C ARG A 100 36.22 40.33 39.87
N ASP A 101 35.12 40.37 39.15
CA ASP A 101 34.36 39.22 38.69
C ASP A 101 34.24 39.23 37.18
N CYS A 102 34.17 38.04 36.60
CA CYS A 102 33.95 37.90 35.17
C CYS A 102 32.51 38.36 34.85
N PRO A 103 32.30 39.12 33.76
CA PRO A 103 30.98 39.56 33.36
C PRO A 103 30.06 38.36 33.05
N THR A 104 28.75 38.60 33.06
CA THR A 104 27.75 37.58 32.69
C THR A 104 28.04 37.01 31.30
N GLY A 105 27.84 35.70 31.12
CA GLY A 105 28.16 34.99 29.88
C GLY A 105 29.64 34.59 29.75
N THR A 106 30.43 34.74 30.81
CA THR A 106 31.85 34.34 30.81
C THR A 106 32.23 33.57 32.07
N TYR A 107 33.31 32.80 32.01
CA TYR A 107 33.90 32.07 33.14
C TYR A 107 35.39 32.40 33.28
N TYR A 108 35.94 32.22 34.49
CA TYR A 108 37.35 32.52 34.75
C TYR A 108 38.24 31.33 34.41
N GLU A 109 39.06 31.47 33.37
CA GLU A 109 40.03 30.45 32.97
C GLU A 109 41.34 30.65 33.73
N THR A 110 41.57 29.81 34.74
CA THR A 110 42.72 29.96 35.66
C THR A 110 44.08 29.82 34.96
N ALA A 111 44.16 29.03 33.88
CA ALA A 111 45.41 28.82 33.14
C ALA A 111 45.82 30.06 32.33
N ALA A 112 44.84 30.77 31.78
CA ALA A 112 45.04 31.97 30.96
C ALA A 112 44.94 33.27 31.76
N MET A 113 44.44 33.22 33.01
CA MET A 113 44.19 34.39 33.86
C MET A 113 43.26 35.44 33.21
N GLU A 114 42.32 34.98 32.39
CA GLU A 114 41.36 35.81 31.66
C GLU A 114 39.95 35.21 31.75
N CYS A 115 38.94 36.04 31.48
CA CYS A 115 37.57 35.57 31.34
C CYS A 115 37.35 35.04 29.92
N GLN A 116 36.88 33.82 29.81
CA GLN A 116 36.54 33.18 28.54
C GLN A 116 35.03 33.11 28.39
N GLU A 117 34.55 33.16 27.15
CA GLU A 117 33.12 33.14 26.87
C GLU A 117 32.53 31.76 27.18
N CYS A 118 31.37 31.76 27.80
CA CYS A 118 30.55 30.57 27.93
C CYS A 118 30.02 30.14 26.57
N HIS A 119 29.53 28.90 26.49
CA HIS A 119 28.66 28.52 25.37
C HIS A 119 27.49 29.51 25.26
N GLN A 120 27.13 29.89 24.04
CA GLN A 120 26.15 30.93 23.72
C GLN A 120 24.75 30.76 24.35
N THR A 121 24.44 29.57 24.86
CA THR A 121 23.16 29.26 25.52
C THR A 121 23.17 29.55 27.03
N CYS A 122 24.27 30.04 27.58
CA CYS A 122 24.50 30.09 29.02
C CYS A 122 24.87 31.49 29.52
N THR A 123 24.12 31.98 30.52
CA THR A 123 24.46 33.21 31.25
C THR A 123 25.57 33.00 32.28
N SER A 124 25.75 31.76 32.77
CA SER A 124 26.89 31.40 33.61
C SER A 124 27.29 29.94 33.39
N CYS A 125 28.60 29.68 33.42
CA CYS A 125 29.17 28.37 33.13
C CYS A 125 30.47 28.15 33.92
N ASN A 126 30.93 26.90 33.97
CA ASN A 126 32.23 26.52 34.56
C ASN A 126 33.31 26.23 33.51
N SER A 127 32.91 25.97 32.26
CA SER A 127 33.77 25.70 31.12
C SER A 127 33.09 26.20 29.83
N PRO A 128 33.79 26.22 28.69
CA PRO A 128 33.21 26.67 27.42
C PRO A 128 32.23 25.64 26.83
N ASP A 129 32.14 24.44 27.41
CA ASP A 129 31.27 23.36 26.94
C ASP A 129 29.80 23.64 27.27
N ALA A 130 28.91 23.30 26.34
CA ALA A 130 27.47 23.53 26.47
C ALA A 130 26.84 22.79 27.67
N ASN A 131 27.48 21.72 28.16
CA ASN A 131 26.99 20.87 29.26
C ASN A 131 27.58 21.25 30.63
N GLN A 132 28.32 22.36 30.74
CA GLN A 132 28.86 22.86 32.00
C GLN A 132 28.19 24.17 32.43
N CYS A 133 26.93 24.34 32.05
CA CYS A 133 26.19 25.55 32.33
C CYS A 133 25.51 25.50 33.69
N THR A 134 25.64 26.60 34.43
CA THR A 134 25.06 26.76 35.77
C THR A 134 23.79 27.62 35.76
N GLN A 135 23.67 28.49 34.75
CA GLN A 135 22.46 29.28 34.51
C GLN A 135 22.32 29.54 33.01
N CYS A 136 21.10 29.38 32.49
CA CYS A 136 20.82 29.55 31.06
C CYS A 136 20.38 30.97 30.72
N GLU A 137 20.62 31.37 29.47
CA GLU A 137 20.14 32.63 28.91
C GLU A 137 18.63 32.79 29.09
N LYS A 138 18.17 34.03 29.22
CA LYS A 138 16.76 34.33 29.48
C LYS A 138 15.86 33.69 28.40
N GLY A 139 14.95 32.80 28.81
CA GLY A 139 14.06 32.05 27.92
C GLY A 139 14.51 30.62 27.64
N LEU A 140 15.65 30.19 28.19
CA LEU A 140 16.17 28.83 28.13
C LEU A 140 16.08 28.16 29.51
N VAL A 141 15.99 26.83 29.55
CA VAL A 141 15.90 26.04 30.80
C VAL A 141 17.06 25.05 30.86
N LEU A 142 17.62 24.84 32.05
CA LEU A 142 18.71 23.90 32.31
C LEU A 142 18.16 22.49 32.50
N ASP A 143 18.57 21.54 31.68
CA ASP A 143 18.25 20.11 31.89
C ASP A 143 19.11 19.53 33.04
N PRO A 144 18.51 19.04 34.15
CA PRO A 144 19.26 18.55 35.30
C PRO A 144 20.01 17.22 35.05
N ASN A 145 19.72 16.49 33.98
CA ASN A 145 20.38 15.23 33.64
C ASN A 145 21.55 15.43 32.67
N THR A 146 21.38 16.34 31.71
CA THR A 146 22.37 16.57 30.64
C THR A 146 23.20 17.83 30.86
N LEU A 147 22.79 18.70 31.78
CA LEU A 147 23.40 20.00 32.10
C LEU A 147 23.48 20.96 30.89
N LEU A 148 22.64 20.74 29.88
CA LEU A 148 22.55 21.56 28.68
C LEU A 148 21.47 22.65 28.83
N CYS A 149 21.77 23.84 28.32
CA CYS A 149 20.82 24.96 28.20
C CYS A 149 20.26 25.01 26.78
N GLY A 150 18.93 24.99 26.64
CA GLY A 150 18.25 25.01 25.35
C GLY A 150 16.97 25.83 25.35
N VAL A 151 16.60 26.32 24.16
CA VAL A 151 15.25 26.82 23.89
C VAL A 151 14.41 25.57 23.84
N THR A 152 13.34 25.53 24.59
CA THR A 152 12.33 24.52 24.35
C THR A 152 11.56 24.91 23.09
N GLY A 153 12.19 24.70 21.93
CA GLY A 153 11.73 25.23 20.66
C GLY A 153 12.71 25.10 19.50
N ASP A 154 13.47 24.01 19.39
CA ASP A 154 13.65 23.47 18.03
C ASP A 154 12.31 22.85 17.65
N THR A 155 11.84 23.07 16.43
CA THR A 155 10.61 22.47 15.89
C THR A 155 10.63 20.93 15.90
N ALA A 156 11.72 20.31 16.35
CA ALA A 156 11.78 18.92 16.75
C ALA A 156 12.21 18.84 18.23
N CYS A 157 11.24 18.62 19.10
CA CYS A 157 11.51 17.99 20.39
C CYS A 157 12.30 16.68 20.15
N PRO A 158 13.26 16.31 21.00
CA PRO A 158 14.07 15.10 20.81
C PRO A 158 13.17 13.86 20.66
N PRO A 159 13.65 12.79 19.99
CA PRO A 159 12.85 11.59 19.76
C PRO A 159 12.19 11.08 21.05
N ARG A 160 10.92 10.67 20.97
CA ARG A 160 10.01 10.34 22.09
C ARG A 160 9.49 11.53 22.91
N THR A 161 9.55 12.75 22.40
CA THR A 161 8.91 13.91 23.04
C THR A 161 8.17 14.77 22.03
N TYR A 162 7.16 15.52 22.47
CA TYR A 162 6.34 16.43 21.65
C TYR A 162 6.20 17.79 22.32
N LEU A 163 5.92 18.84 21.53
CA LEU A 163 5.75 20.20 22.01
C LEU A 163 4.31 20.39 22.53
N HIS A 164 4.15 20.65 23.82
CA HIS A 164 2.84 20.93 24.40
C HIS A 164 2.44 22.40 24.17
N GLU A 165 1.17 22.63 23.78
CA GLU A 165 0.66 23.95 23.39
C GLU A 165 1.01 25.06 24.41
N ASN A 166 1.68 26.10 23.90
CA ASN A 166 1.97 27.37 24.57
C ASN A 166 2.86 27.34 25.82
N GLN A 167 3.59 26.25 26.10
CA GLN A 167 4.45 26.20 27.29
C GLN A 167 5.93 25.98 27.04
N PHE A 168 6.39 25.99 25.78
CA PHE A 168 7.80 25.75 25.45
C PHE A 168 8.33 24.61 26.34
N THR A 169 7.66 23.46 26.35
CA THR A 169 8.06 22.32 27.20
C THR A 169 7.82 21.06 26.39
N CYS A 170 8.88 20.27 26.18
CA CYS A 170 8.76 18.98 25.52
C CYS A 170 8.24 17.95 26.53
N MET A 171 7.06 17.41 26.28
CA MET A 171 6.48 16.35 27.09
C MET A 171 6.81 14.98 26.49
N GLY A 172 6.99 13.99 27.34
CA GLY A 172 7.22 12.62 26.90
C GLY A 172 6.02 12.08 26.11
N CYS A 173 6.30 11.44 24.98
CA CYS A 173 5.32 10.64 24.27
C CYS A 173 4.86 9.47 25.15
N HIS A 174 3.68 8.94 24.83
CA HIS A 174 3.28 7.66 25.36
C HIS A 174 4.34 6.59 25.04
N ARG A 175 4.62 5.68 25.98
CA ARG A 175 5.72 4.69 25.89
C ARG A 175 5.68 3.79 24.65
N GLN A 176 4.53 3.75 23.97
CA GLN A 176 4.33 2.94 22.77
C GLN A 176 4.75 3.67 21.48
N CYS A 177 4.83 5.01 21.49
CA CYS A 177 5.22 5.81 20.33
C CYS A 177 6.75 6.06 20.31
N TYR A 178 7.32 6.16 19.10
CA TYR A 178 8.68 6.66 18.92
C TYR A 178 8.71 8.18 18.70
N SER A 179 7.75 8.72 17.96
CA SER A 179 7.41 10.14 17.91
C SER A 179 5.90 10.31 18.00
N CYS A 180 5.42 11.46 18.49
CA CYS A 180 4.02 11.72 18.77
C CYS A 180 3.70 13.21 18.59
N GLU A 181 2.42 13.52 18.44
CA GLU A 181 1.90 14.90 18.49
C GLU A 181 1.28 15.26 19.86
N GLY A 182 1.05 14.24 20.70
CA GLY A 182 0.45 14.39 22.02
C GLY A 182 0.80 13.25 23.00
N PRO A 183 0.28 13.30 24.24
CA PRO A 183 0.60 12.34 25.29
C PRO A 183 -0.19 11.02 25.18
N GLY A 184 -1.20 10.96 24.31
CA GLY A 184 -2.06 9.81 24.06
C GLY A 184 -1.34 8.64 23.41
N ASN A 185 -1.95 7.47 23.49
CA ASN A 185 -1.44 6.25 22.84
C ASN A 185 -1.87 6.14 21.35
N ASP A 186 -2.73 7.07 20.95
CA ASP A 186 -3.41 7.28 19.67
C ASP A 186 -2.96 8.57 18.97
N GLU A 187 -1.93 9.22 19.49
CA GLU A 187 -1.32 10.43 18.95
C GLU A 187 0.13 10.15 18.49
N CYS A 188 0.43 8.90 18.11
CA CYS A 188 1.74 8.50 17.60
C CYS A 188 1.91 8.95 16.15
N GLN A 189 3.08 9.51 15.84
CA GLN A 189 3.50 9.89 14.48
C GLN A 189 4.43 8.82 13.86
N THR A 190 5.22 8.13 14.68
CA THR A 190 6.04 6.98 14.24
C THR A 190 6.18 5.92 15.34
N CYS A 191 6.46 4.69 14.93
CA CYS A 191 6.66 3.55 15.84
C CYS A 191 8.03 2.92 15.58
N ALA A 192 8.75 2.58 16.64
CA ALA A 192 9.98 1.81 16.52
C ALA A 192 9.66 0.31 16.49
N VAL A 193 10.38 -0.44 15.64
CA VAL A 193 10.30 -1.90 15.58
C VAL A 193 10.60 -2.48 16.98
N PRO A 194 9.81 -3.47 17.48
CA PRO A 194 8.89 -4.35 16.75
C PRO A 194 7.42 -3.88 16.65
N LYS A 195 7.11 -2.60 16.85
CA LYS A 195 5.74 -2.06 16.65
C LYS A 195 5.60 -1.33 15.32
N TYR A 196 4.37 -1.26 14.83
CA TYR A 196 4.02 -0.67 13.54
C TYR A 196 2.94 0.39 13.70
N LEU A 197 3.08 1.50 12.98
CA LEU A 197 2.13 2.61 13.01
C LEU A 197 0.86 2.26 12.21
N HIS A 198 -0.30 2.38 12.85
CA HIS A 198 -1.61 2.24 12.22
C HIS A 198 -2.60 3.26 12.83
N ASN A 199 -3.17 4.15 12.01
CA ASN A 199 -4.11 5.20 12.44
C ASN A 199 -3.68 5.91 13.74
N SER A 200 -2.45 6.44 13.74
CA SER A 200 -1.84 7.14 14.89
C SER A 200 -1.62 6.31 16.16
N THR A 201 -1.77 4.98 16.11
CA THR A 201 -1.44 4.06 17.21
C THR A 201 -0.30 3.11 16.84
N CYS A 202 0.49 2.67 17.83
CA CYS A 202 1.54 1.68 17.61
C CYS A 202 1.08 0.27 18.01
N VAL A 203 0.79 -0.56 17.01
CA VAL A 203 0.32 -1.95 17.17
C VAL A 203 1.45 -2.95 17.01
N SER A 204 1.33 -4.14 17.61
CA SER A 204 2.32 -5.23 17.45
C SER A 204 2.12 -6.02 16.17
N GLU A 205 0.88 -6.10 15.69
CA GLU A 205 0.49 -6.78 14.45
C GLU A 205 -0.40 -5.83 13.66
N CYS A 206 -0.14 -5.71 12.35
CA CYS A 206 -0.94 -4.88 11.47
C CYS A 206 -2.31 -5.53 11.26
N PRO A 207 -3.41 -4.76 11.34
CA PRO A 207 -4.76 -5.30 11.14
C PRO A 207 -4.96 -5.78 9.70
N ASP A 208 -5.98 -6.64 9.52
CA ASP A 208 -6.38 -7.11 8.19
C ASP A 208 -6.61 -5.94 7.23
N GLY A 209 -6.24 -6.13 5.97
CA GLY A 209 -6.20 -5.07 4.95
C GLY A 209 -4.92 -4.22 4.97
N THR A 210 -3.98 -4.48 5.88
CA THR A 210 -2.66 -3.82 5.89
C THR A 210 -1.51 -4.82 6.05
N TYR A 211 -0.29 -4.43 5.66
CA TYR A 211 0.93 -5.21 5.84
C TYR A 211 2.02 -4.39 6.56
N SER A 212 2.88 -5.09 7.29
CA SER A 212 3.99 -4.49 8.02
C SER A 212 5.17 -4.19 7.10
N THR A 213 5.65 -2.95 7.12
CA THR A 213 6.89 -2.53 6.45
C THR A 213 7.86 -1.88 7.44
N ARG A 214 9.15 -1.83 7.07
CA ARG A 214 10.22 -1.22 7.86
C ARG A 214 10.96 -0.19 7.03
N GLN A 215 11.26 0.95 7.63
CA GLN A 215 12.07 2.00 7.01
C GLN A 215 13.15 2.45 8.00
N GLU A 216 14.36 2.66 7.51
CA GLU A 216 15.46 3.19 8.31
C GLU A 216 15.52 4.71 8.19
N ALA A 217 15.53 5.40 9.33
CA ALA A 217 15.73 6.84 9.44
C ALA A 217 16.63 7.11 10.65
N ASP A 218 17.68 7.93 10.46
CA ASP A 218 18.61 8.34 11.53
C ASP A 218 19.19 7.16 12.35
N GLY A 219 19.50 6.04 11.68
CA GLY A 219 20.04 4.83 12.31
C GLY A 219 19.03 4.04 13.16
N LYS A 220 17.72 4.30 12.99
CA LYS A 220 16.63 3.60 13.66
C LYS A 220 15.65 2.97 12.67
N GLU A 221 15.29 1.70 12.90
CA GLU A 221 14.20 1.05 12.17
C GLU A 221 12.82 1.49 12.71
N LEU A 222 12.03 2.11 11.83
CA LEU A 222 10.65 2.50 12.04
C LEU A 222 9.70 1.50 11.36
N GLY A 223 8.59 1.18 12.02
CA GLY A 223 7.57 0.24 11.53
C GLY A 223 6.29 0.96 11.11
N PHE A 224 5.74 0.60 9.95
CA PHE A 224 4.47 1.14 9.42
C PHE A 224 3.55 0.01 8.97
N CYS A 225 2.23 0.20 9.14
CA CYS A 225 1.21 -0.63 8.51
C CYS A 225 0.70 0.08 7.26
N LEU A 226 1.03 -0.45 6.08
CA LEU A 226 0.60 0.10 4.79
C LEU A 226 -0.58 -0.70 4.24
N PRO A 227 -1.52 -0.07 3.51
CA PRO A 227 -2.66 -0.76 2.94
C PRO A 227 -2.23 -1.81 1.93
N CYS A 228 -2.94 -2.95 1.94
CA CYS A 228 -2.87 -3.93 0.87
C CYS A 228 -3.43 -3.38 -0.44
N ASP A 229 -3.13 -4.05 -1.54
CA ASP A 229 -3.90 -3.86 -2.77
C ASP A 229 -5.39 -4.19 -2.51
N HIS A 230 -6.31 -3.41 -3.09
CA HIS A 230 -7.76 -3.55 -2.93
C HIS A 230 -8.32 -4.95 -3.23
N VAL A 231 -7.62 -5.76 -4.02
CA VAL A 231 -7.99 -7.13 -4.34
C VAL A 231 -7.72 -8.10 -3.17
N CYS A 232 -6.83 -7.74 -2.24
CA CYS A 232 -6.47 -8.57 -1.09
C CYS A 232 -7.28 -8.22 0.17
N SER A 233 -7.69 -9.23 0.94
CA SER A 233 -8.18 -9.04 2.31
C SER A 233 -7.03 -9.07 3.32
N THR A 234 -6.01 -9.88 3.10
CA THR A 234 -4.75 -9.88 3.86
C THR A 234 -3.58 -10.04 2.89
N CYS A 235 -2.44 -9.44 3.19
CA CYS A 235 -1.28 -9.41 2.29
C CYS A 235 0.06 -9.35 3.05
N THR A 236 1.15 -9.68 2.36
CA THR A 236 2.53 -9.50 2.84
C THR A 236 3.22 -8.29 2.23
N GLY A 237 2.56 -7.59 1.30
CA GLY A 237 3.12 -6.49 0.52
C GLY A 237 2.06 -5.75 -0.28
N ALA A 238 2.46 -4.68 -0.96
CA ALA A 238 1.56 -3.82 -1.73
C ALA A 238 1.11 -4.43 -3.07
N SER A 239 1.74 -5.51 -3.54
CA SER A 239 1.42 -6.09 -4.85
C SER A 239 0.19 -7.00 -4.79
N PRO A 240 -0.62 -7.08 -5.86
CA PRO A 240 -1.65 -8.11 -6.02
C PRO A 240 -1.12 -9.57 -5.94
N ARG A 241 0.20 -9.76 -6.07
CA ARG A 241 0.87 -11.06 -5.92
C ARG A 241 1.25 -11.39 -4.47
N ASP A 242 1.22 -10.39 -3.60
CA ASP A 242 1.53 -10.52 -2.18
C ASP A 242 0.26 -10.76 -1.35
N CYS A 243 -0.90 -10.95 -1.99
CA CYS A 243 -2.12 -11.33 -1.29
C CYS A 243 -1.91 -12.69 -0.59
N LEU A 244 -2.39 -12.82 0.64
CA LEU A 244 -2.54 -14.10 1.34
C LEU A 244 -3.99 -14.61 1.23
N THR A 245 -4.96 -13.70 1.38
CA THR A 245 -6.38 -13.97 1.21
C THR A 245 -7.02 -12.93 0.30
N CYS A 246 -8.08 -13.31 -0.41
CA CYS A 246 -8.75 -12.45 -1.38
C CYS A 246 -9.93 -11.71 -0.75
N SER A 247 -10.17 -10.49 -1.21
CA SER A 247 -11.36 -9.71 -0.86
C SER A 247 -12.65 -10.43 -1.28
N PRO A 248 -13.79 -10.17 -0.61
CA PRO A 248 -15.07 -10.76 -0.99
C PRO A 248 -15.40 -10.55 -2.48
N GLY A 249 -15.81 -11.61 -3.17
CA GLY A 249 -16.08 -11.60 -4.61
C GLY A 249 -14.89 -12.01 -5.49
N TYR A 250 -13.67 -12.08 -4.93
CA TYR A 250 -12.49 -12.60 -5.61
C TYR A 250 -12.21 -14.06 -5.24
N LEU A 251 -11.56 -14.77 -6.15
CA LEU A 251 -11.18 -16.17 -6.06
C LEU A 251 -9.66 -16.30 -6.03
N ARG A 252 -9.17 -17.20 -5.18
CA ARG A 252 -7.75 -17.46 -5.01
C ARG A 252 -7.23 -18.38 -6.10
N LEU A 253 -6.31 -17.88 -6.92
CA LEU A 253 -5.56 -18.65 -7.91
C LEU A 253 -4.07 -18.55 -7.59
N LEU A 254 -3.50 -19.60 -6.98
CA LEU A 254 -2.11 -19.60 -6.50
C LEU A 254 -1.87 -18.43 -5.52
N GLN A 255 -1.09 -17.42 -5.90
CA GLN A 255 -0.81 -16.21 -5.13
C GLN A 255 -1.56 -14.98 -5.63
N LEU A 256 -2.43 -15.14 -6.64
CA LEU A 256 -3.24 -14.07 -7.21
C LEU A 256 -4.71 -14.22 -6.80
N CYS A 257 -5.40 -13.10 -6.82
CA CYS A 257 -6.83 -13.02 -6.60
C CYS A 257 -7.49 -12.56 -7.90
N VAL A 258 -8.44 -13.34 -8.40
CA VAL A 258 -9.08 -13.13 -9.71
C VAL A 258 -10.60 -13.13 -9.55
N THR A 259 -11.32 -12.38 -10.38
CA THR A 259 -12.79 -12.36 -10.36
C THR A 259 -13.40 -13.66 -10.91
N HIS A 260 -12.69 -14.30 -11.85
CA HIS A 260 -13.12 -15.55 -12.48
C HIS A 260 -11.97 -16.53 -12.70
N CYS A 261 -12.30 -17.82 -12.54
CA CYS A 261 -11.71 -19.00 -13.18
C CYS A 261 -11.06 -18.76 -14.56
N PRO A 262 -9.73 -18.61 -14.78
CA PRO A 262 -9.22 -18.67 -16.15
C PRO A 262 -9.41 -20.08 -16.73
N THR A 263 -9.28 -20.20 -18.06
CA THR A 263 -9.32 -21.49 -18.76
C THR A 263 -8.33 -22.49 -18.16
N GLY A 264 -8.72 -23.75 -18.05
CA GLY A 264 -7.95 -24.79 -17.34
C GLY A 264 -8.15 -24.81 -15.81
N TYR A 265 -9.00 -23.95 -15.26
CA TYR A 265 -9.34 -23.93 -13.83
C TYR A 265 -10.86 -23.86 -13.60
N TYR A 266 -11.34 -24.46 -12.52
CA TYR A 266 -12.72 -24.37 -12.06
C TYR A 266 -12.79 -23.78 -10.65
N ARG A 267 -13.96 -23.22 -10.32
CA ARG A 267 -14.23 -22.65 -9.00
C ARG A 267 -14.62 -23.76 -8.03
N GLU A 268 -13.88 -23.87 -6.93
CA GLU A 268 -14.24 -24.68 -5.77
C GLU A 268 -14.24 -23.78 -4.54
N GLY A 269 -15.44 -23.44 -4.04
CA GLY A 269 -15.59 -22.45 -2.98
C GLY A 269 -15.07 -21.06 -3.38
N SER A 270 -14.02 -20.60 -2.68
CA SER A 270 -13.28 -19.35 -2.93
C SER A 270 -11.95 -19.57 -3.66
N HIS A 271 -11.67 -20.78 -4.16
CA HIS A 271 -10.42 -21.13 -4.82
C HIS A 271 -10.63 -21.53 -6.28
N CYS A 272 -9.62 -21.25 -7.11
CA CYS A 272 -9.53 -21.76 -8.47
C CYS A 272 -8.62 -22.98 -8.49
N LYS A 273 -9.20 -24.15 -8.74
CA LYS A 273 -8.46 -25.43 -8.84
C LYS A 273 -8.26 -25.81 -10.29
N LYS A 274 -7.11 -26.42 -10.59
CA LYS A 274 -6.77 -26.85 -11.95
C LYS A 274 -7.69 -27.99 -12.38
N CYS A 275 -8.11 -27.97 -13.65
CA CYS A 275 -8.83 -29.06 -14.28
C CYS A 275 -7.98 -30.33 -14.35
N ASP A 276 -8.65 -31.47 -14.54
CA ASP A 276 -7.99 -32.74 -14.87
C ASP A 276 -7.17 -32.60 -16.17
N GLN A 277 -6.08 -33.36 -16.29
CA GLN A 277 -5.19 -33.29 -17.46
C GLN A 277 -5.90 -33.63 -18.79
N SER A 278 -6.99 -34.39 -18.73
CA SER A 278 -7.83 -34.71 -19.89
C SER A 278 -8.75 -33.56 -20.33
N CYS A 279 -8.70 -32.38 -19.68
CA CYS A 279 -9.68 -31.32 -19.87
C CYS A 279 -9.09 -29.90 -19.95
N ASP A 280 -9.52 -29.11 -20.94
CA ASP A 280 -9.16 -27.70 -21.09
C ASP A 280 -10.14 -26.76 -20.38
N LEU A 281 -11.41 -27.13 -20.31
CA LEU A 281 -12.43 -26.36 -19.59
C LEU A 281 -13.32 -27.29 -18.78
N CYS A 282 -13.31 -27.15 -17.45
CA CYS A 282 -14.07 -28.01 -16.55
C CYS A 282 -14.98 -27.22 -15.60
N THR A 283 -15.99 -27.89 -15.04
CA THR A 283 -16.89 -27.31 -14.03
C THR A 283 -16.67 -27.88 -12.62
N GLY A 284 -15.73 -28.81 -12.47
CA GLY A 284 -15.53 -29.61 -11.26
C GLY A 284 -14.27 -30.45 -11.35
N PRO A 285 -13.98 -31.26 -10.31
CA PRO A 285 -12.87 -32.22 -10.35
C PRO A 285 -13.12 -33.31 -11.40
N GLY A 286 -12.03 -33.93 -11.88
CA GLY A 286 -12.06 -35.13 -12.70
C GLY A 286 -12.43 -34.93 -14.18
N PRO A 287 -12.28 -36.00 -15.00
CA PRO A 287 -12.58 -35.99 -16.43
C PRO A 287 -14.08 -35.84 -16.77
N GLU A 288 -14.97 -36.22 -15.85
CA GLU A 288 -16.43 -36.20 -16.00
C GLU A 288 -17.03 -34.80 -15.90
N SER A 289 -16.30 -33.89 -15.25
CA SER A 289 -16.68 -32.48 -15.16
C SER A 289 -16.17 -31.67 -16.35
N CYS A 290 -15.72 -32.35 -17.41
CA CYS A 290 -15.16 -31.70 -18.58
C CYS A 290 -16.24 -31.13 -19.50
N ARG A 291 -16.00 -29.90 -19.96
CA ARG A 291 -16.85 -29.15 -20.87
C ARG A 291 -16.20 -28.93 -22.24
N ALA A 292 -14.87 -28.95 -22.31
CA ALA A 292 -14.12 -28.89 -23.56
C ALA A 292 -12.86 -29.76 -23.48
N CYS A 293 -12.72 -30.68 -24.44
CA CYS A 293 -11.57 -31.57 -24.56
C CYS A 293 -10.37 -30.85 -25.21
N PRO A 294 -9.15 -30.96 -24.65
CA PRO A 294 -7.93 -30.45 -25.28
C PRO A 294 -7.65 -31.22 -26.58
N PRO A 295 -7.21 -30.56 -27.66
CA PRO A 295 -6.72 -31.26 -28.84
C PRO A 295 -5.53 -32.18 -28.47
N PRO A 296 -5.48 -33.46 -28.91
CA PRO A 296 -6.31 -34.11 -29.94
C PRO A 296 -7.51 -34.93 -29.42
N LEU A 297 -7.90 -34.77 -28.15
CA LEU A 297 -9.00 -35.52 -27.54
C LEU A 297 -10.37 -35.13 -28.14
N LEU A 298 -11.26 -36.10 -28.26
CA LEU A 298 -12.57 -36.00 -28.90
C LEU A 298 -13.68 -36.08 -27.84
N GLU A 299 -14.69 -35.22 -27.96
CA GLU A 299 -15.88 -35.27 -27.08
C GLU A 299 -16.82 -36.39 -27.51
N LEU A 300 -17.29 -37.22 -26.57
CA LEU A 300 -18.30 -38.24 -26.84
C LEU A 300 -19.72 -37.65 -26.69
N GLN A 301 -20.43 -37.50 -27.82
CA GLN A 301 -21.72 -36.81 -27.89
C GLN A 301 -22.76 -37.43 -26.93
N GLY A 302 -23.40 -36.58 -26.13
CA GLY A 302 -24.40 -37.01 -25.15
C GLY A 302 -23.80 -37.51 -23.83
N THR A 303 -22.48 -37.39 -23.67
CA THR A 303 -21.75 -37.63 -22.41
C THR A 303 -20.82 -36.43 -22.12
N LYS A 304 -20.07 -36.49 -21.02
CA LYS A 304 -19.03 -35.50 -20.65
C LYS A 304 -17.60 -36.04 -20.78
N LEU A 305 -17.43 -37.15 -21.48
CA LEU A 305 -16.16 -37.88 -21.56
C LEU A 305 -15.33 -37.44 -22.78
N CYS A 306 -14.04 -37.20 -22.55
CA CYS A 306 -13.04 -36.98 -23.59
C CYS A 306 -12.28 -38.28 -23.88
N VAL A 307 -12.21 -38.67 -25.16
CA VAL A 307 -11.55 -39.92 -25.60
C VAL A 307 -10.54 -39.66 -26.72
N GLU A 308 -9.46 -40.44 -26.77
CA GLU A 308 -8.44 -40.30 -27.83
C GLU A 308 -8.94 -40.75 -29.21
N ARG A 309 -9.84 -41.73 -29.25
CA ARG A 309 -10.46 -42.28 -30.47
C ARG A 309 -11.91 -42.60 -30.19
N CYS A 310 -12.76 -42.44 -31.21
CA CYS A 310 -14.17 -42.79 -31.05
C CYS A 310 -14.34 -44.29 -30.79
N PRO A 311 -15.08 -44.68 -29.74
CA PRO A 311 -15.34 -46.09 -29.45
C PRO A 311 -16.21 -46.72 -30.54
N HIS A 312 -16.30 -48.06 -30.53
CA HIS A 312 -17.18 -48.78 -31.44
C HIS A 312 -18.61 -48.23 -31.38
N ARG A 313 -19.31 -48.20 -32.53
CA ARG A 313 -20.65 -47.58 -32.70
C ARG A 313 -20.68 -46.05 -32.58
N PHE A 314 -19.52 -45.40 -32.65
CA PHE A 314 -19.41 -43.96 -32.83
C PHE A 314 -18.56 -43.64 -34.06
N TYR A 315 -18.86 -42.53 -34.72
CA TYR A 315 -18.08 -41.98 -35.82
C TYR A 315 -17.60 -40.58 -35.46
N GLN A 316 -16.43 -40.21 -35.96
CA GLN A 316 -15.85 -38.90 -35.70
C GLN A 316 -16.39 -37.88 -36.71
N LEU A 317 -16.92 -36.76 -36.20
CA LEU A 317 -17.31 -35.61 -37.01
C LEU A 317 -16.92 -34.31 -36.29
N ASN A 318 -16.06 -33.51 -36.90
CA ASN A 318 -15.61 -32.20 -36.38
C ASN A 318 -15.05 -32.26 -34.93
N GLY A 319 -14.25 -33.28 -34.61
CA GLY A 319 -13.67 -33.42 -33.26
C GLY A 319 -14.62 -34.02 -32.20
N ILE A 320 -15.82 -34.46 -32.60
CA ILE A 320 -16.83 -35.06 -31.73
C ILE A 320 -17.12 -36.48 -32.19
N CYS A 321 -17.22 -37.41 -31.25
CA CYS A 321 -17.67 -38.78 -31.48
C CYS A 321 -19.19 -38.84 -31.38
N LYS A 322 -19.84 -39.04 -32.51
CA LYS A 322 -21.31 -39.11 -32.64
C LYS A 322 -21.78 -40.56 -32.74
N GLN A 323 -22.91 -40.86 -32.12
CA GLN A 323 -23.43 -42.23 -32.11
C GLN A 323 -23.92 -42.64 -33.51
N CYS A 324 -23.59 -43.86 -33.92
CA CYS A 324 -24.17 -44.50 -35.08
C CYS A 324 -25.65 -44.81 -34.87
N HIS A 325 -26.39 -45.07 -35.95
CA HIS A 325 -27.70 -45.69 -35.82
C HIS A 325 -27.58 -47.03 -35.07
N THR A 326 -28.55 -47.36 -34.22
CA THR A 326 -28.48 -48.51 -33.29
C THR A 326 -28.30 -49.85 -33.97
N SER A 327 -28.76 -49.99 -35.21
CA SER A 327 -28.60 -51.19 -36.04
C SER A 327 -27.18 -51.36 -36.62
N CYS A 328 -26.34 -50.32 -36.60
CA CYS A 328 -25.00 -50.37 -37.18
C CYS A 328 -23.95 -50.71 -36.12
N GLN A 329 -22.97 -51.54 -36.51
CA GLN A 329 -21.76 -51.73 -35.73
C GLN A 329 -20.71 -50.65 -36.01
N THR A 330 -20.57 -50.24 -37.29
CA THR A 330 -19.78 -49.07 -37.72
C THR A 330 -20.58 -48.27 -38.75
N CYS A 331 -20.35 -46.96 -38.82
CA CYS A 331 -21.13 -46.06 -39.67
C CYS A 331 -20.34 -44.86 -40.18
N THR A 332 -20.85 -44.21 -41.23
CA THR A 332 -20.36 -42.91 -41.75
C THR A 332 -21.10 -41.73 -41.16
N ASP A 333 -22.35 -41.93 -40.75
CA ASP A 333 -23.23 -40.92 -40.16
C ASP A 333 -24.27 -41.58 -39.23
N ALA A 334 -25.11 -40.77 -38.59
CA ALA A 334 -26.12 -41.25 -37.64
C ALA A 334 -27.38 -41.83 -38.30
N SER A 335 -27.48 -41.84 -39.63
CA SER A 335 -28.66 -42.33 -40.34
C SER A 335 -28.67 -43.86 -40.43
N PRO A 336 -29.86 -44.50 -40.56
CA PRO A 336 -29.95 -45.94 -40.77
C PRO A 336 -29.26 -46.42 -42.05
N GLN A 337 -29.18 -45.57 -43.09
CA GLN A 337 -28.46 -45.84 -44.34
C GLN A 337 -26.96 -45.49 -44.30
N GLY A 338 -26.46 -45.05 -43.14
CA GLY A 338 -25.06 -44.75 -42.90
C GLY A 338 -24.25 -45.96 -42.43
N CYS A 339 -24.82 -47.16 -42.34
CA CYS A 339 -24.10 -48.32 -41.82
C CYS A 339 -23.01 -48.81 -42.80
N MET A 340 -21.82 -49.08 -42.26
CA MET A 340 -20.74 -49.74 -42.99
C MET A 340 -20.66 -51.23 -42.66
N THR A 341 -20.87 -51.59 -41.39
CA THR A 341 -20.94 -52.99 -40.93
C THR A 341 -22.10 -53.18 -39.97
N CYS A 342 -22.64 -54.40 -39.94
CA CYS A 342 -23.72 -54.82 -39.03
C CYS A 342 -23.19 -55.83 -38.01
N ASP A 343 -23.90 -55.96 -36.89
CA ASP A 343 -23.62 -57.01 -35.94
C ASP A 343 -23.96 -58.40 -36.47
N TRP A 344 -23.41 -59.42 -35.82
CA TRP A 344 -23.74 -60.81 -36.08
C TRP A 344 -25.26 -61.04 -35.99
N GLY A 345 -25.81 -61.79 -36.95
CA GLY A 345 -27.26 -62.00 -37.06
C GLY A 345 -28.04 -60.91 -37.81
N SER A 346 -27.36 -59.86 -38.28
CA SER A 346 -27.97 -58.82 -39.11
C SER A 346 -27.45 -58.87 -40.54
N THR A 347 -28.30 -58.53 -41.51
CA THR A 347 -27.95 -58.50 -42.93
C THR A 347 -27.86 -57.06 -43.43
N LEU A 348 -26.72 -56.67 -44.01
CA LEU A 348 -26.53 -55.37 -44.63
C LEU A 348 -27.17 -55.36 -46.03
N LYS A 349 -28.18 -54.52 -46.25
CA LYS A 349 -28.78 -54.26 -47.57
C LYS A 349 -28.93 -52.76 -47.77
N ASP A 350 -28.46 -52.24 -48.90
CA ASP A 350 -28.51 -50.80 -49.23
C ASP A 350 -27.98 -49.90 -48.11
N LYS A 351 -26.89 -50.32 -47.45
CA LYS A 351 -26.27 -49.68 -46.27
C LYS A 351 -27.15 -49.58 -45.02
N VAL A 352 -28.23 -50.36 -44.96
CA VAL A 352 -29.10 -50.52 -43.80
C VAL A 352 -28.93 -51.92 -43.23
N CYS A 353 -28.83 -52.03 -41.91
CA CYS A 353 -28.72 -53.30 -41.20
C CYS A 353 -30.10 -53.83 -40.78
N TYR A 354 -30.48 -54.99 -41.31
CA TYR A 354 -31.74 -55.65 -40.98
C TYR A 354 -31.51 -56.85 -40.04
N PRO A 355 -32.02 -56.82 -38.79
CA PRO A 355 -31.88 -57.93 -37.86
C PRO A 355 -32.74 -59.13 -38.29
N ARG A 356 -32.25 -60.36 -38.07
CA ARG A 356 -33.00 -61.60 -38.34
C ARG A 356 -33.98 -61.99 -37.23
N CYS A 357 -33.69 -61.57 -36.00
CA CYS A 357 -34.49 -61.87 -34.82
C CYS A 357 -35.34 -60.66 -34.41
N GLU A 358 -36.44 -60.93 -33.72
CA GLU A 358 -37.32 -59.92 -33.13
C GLU A 358 -36.69 -59.26 -31.90
N GLU A 359 -37.31 -58.20 -31.40
CA GLU A 359 -36.88 -57.46 -30.20
C GLU A 359 -36.73 -58.39 -28.98
N GLY A 360 -35.68 -58.16 -28.17
CA GLY A 360 -35.36 -58.98 -26.99
C GLY A 360 -34.68 -60.32 -27.28
N ARG A 361 -34.32 -60.61 -28.55
CA ARG A 361 -33.57 -61.82 -28.94
C ARG A 361 -32.34 -61.48 -29.79
N TYR A 362 -31.31 -62.31 -29.67
CA TYR A 362 -30.12 -62.28 -30.53
C TYR A 362 -30.03 -63.55 -31.37
N PHE A 363 -29.27 -63.50 -32.47
CA PHE A 363 -29.03 -64.65 -33.33
C PHE A 363 -27.77 -65.39 -32.84
N SER A 364 -27.93 -66.62 -32.36
CA SER A 364 -26.84 -67.42 -31.80
C SER A 364 -25.92 -68.01 -32.88
N GLU A 365 -24.83 -68.65 -32.47
CA GLU A 365 -23.93 -69.37 -33.40
C GLU A 365 -24.61 -70.62 -33.99
N GLU A 366 -25.59 -71.18 -33.28
CA GLU A 366 -26.45 -72.30 -33.70
C GLU A 366 -27.57 -71.88 -34.68
N GLU A 367 -27.52 -70.64 -35.19
CA GLU A 367 -28.48 -70.05 -36.13
C GLU A 367 -29.92 -69.97 -35.59
N THR A 368 -30.09 -69.87 -34.26
CA THR A 368 -31.40 -69.74 -33.62
C THR A 368 -31.54 -68.40 -32.87
N CYS A 369 -32.78 -67.95 -32.66
CA CYS A 369 -33.06 -66.69 -31.95
C CYS A 369 -33.23 -66.93 -30.43
N GLU A 370 -32.21 -66.59 -29.66
CA GLU A 370 -32.14 -66.77 -28.21
C GLU A 370 -32.42 -65.46 -27.45
N PRO A 371 -32.95 -65.51 -26.21
CA PRO A 371 -33.26 -64.30 -25.44
C PRO A 371 -32.00 -63.51 -25.02
N CYS A 372 -32.12 -62.19 -25.02
CA CYS A 372 -31.12 -61.29 -24.44
C CYS A 372 -31.05 -61.40 -22.91
N ASP A 373 -29.99 -60.85 -22.30
CA ASP A 373 -29.99 -60.57 -20.86
C ASP A 373 -31.18 -59.67 -20.49
N SER A 374 -31.79 -59.92 -19.33
CA SER A 374 -32.98 -59.22 -18.86
C SER A 374 -32.84 -57.70 -18.71
N SER A 375 -31.60 -57.19 -18.67
CA SER A 375 -31.31 -55.75 -18.62
C SER A 375 -31.35 -55.07 -19.99
N CYS A 376 -31.18 -55.82 -21.09
CA CYS A 376 -31.10 -55.29 -22.45
C CYS A 376 -32.46 -55.37 -23.16
N ARG A 377 -32.84 -54.30 -23.86
CA ARG A 377 -33.99 -54.29 -24.78
C ARG A 377 -33.64 -54.88 -26.15
N HIS A 378 -32.46 -54.54 -26.66
CA HIS A 378 -31.82 -55.16 -27.82
C HIS A 378 -30.39 -55.52 -27.45
N CYS A 379 -29.85 -56.62 -27.98
CA CYS A 379 -28.52 -57.11 -27.67
C CYS A 379 -27.86 -57.78 -28.88
N THR A 380 -26.55 -57.97 -28.81
CA THR A 380 -25.77 -58.76 -29.79
C THR A 380 -25.39 -60.15 -29.26
N GLY A 381 -25.68 -60.42 -27.99
CA GLY A 381 -25.36 -61.68 -27.34
C GLY A 381 -26.01 -61.80 -25.96
N PRO A 382 -25.77 -62.91 -25.25
CA PRO A 382 -26.47 -63.24 -24.02
C PRO A 382 -25.98 -62.47 -22.79
N ARG A 383 -24.86 -61.76 -22.88
CA ARG A 383 -24.20 -61.13 -21.71
C ARG A 383 -24.72 -59.70 -21.44
N PRO A 384 -24.69 -59.23 -20.18
CA PRO A 384 -25.16 -57.89 -19.80
C PRO A 384 -24.30 -56.74 -20.33
N ASP A 385 -23.11 -57.00 -20.85
CA ASP A 385 -22.20 -56.06 -21.53
C ASP A 385 -22.36 -56.09 -23.07
N GLN A 386 -23.38 -56.77 -23.58
CA GLN A 386 -23.67 -56.89 -25.01
C GLN A 386 -25.02 -56.23 -25.38
N CYS A 387 -25.44 -55.22 -24.59
CA CYS A 387 -26.66 -54.47 -24.85
C CYS A 387 -26.44 -53.42 -25.96
N LEU A 388 -27.47 -53.23 -26.78
CA LEU A 388 -27.56 -52.17 -27.80
C LEU A 388 -28.49 -51.05 -27.39
N THR A 389 -29.56 -51.38 -26.67
CA THR A 389 -30.51 -50.43 -26.11
C THR A 389 -31.04 -50.97 -24.79
N CYS A 390 -31.44 -50.09 -23.90
CA CYS A 390 -31.93 -50.43 -22.58
C CYS A 390 -33.45 -50.29 -22.46
N HIS A 391 -34.02 -50.94 -21.45
CA HIS A 391 -35.43 -50.72 -21.07
C HIS A 391 -35.65 -49.31 -20.52
N ARG A 392 -36.92 -48.89 -20.44
CA ARG A 392 -37.31 -47.60 -19.84
C ARG A 392 -36.73 -47.52 -18.41
N ASP A 393 -36.18 -46.36 -18.04
CA ASP A 393 -35.51 -46.05 -16.77
C ASP A 393 -34.04 -46.50 -16.62
N SER A 394 -33.43 -47.01 -17.70
CA SER A 394 -32.00 -47.33 -17.77
C SER A 394 -31.34 -46.67 -18.98
N ALA A 395 -30.06 -46.30 -18.84
CA ALA A 395 -29.24 -45.76 -19.91
C ALA A 395 -28.12 -46.75 -20.29
N LEU A 396 -27.67 -46.70 -21.54
CA LEU A 396 -26.61 -47.56 -22.05
C LEU A 396 -25.24 -46.96 -21.71
N HIS A 397 -24.37 -47.74 -21.07
CA HIS A 397 -23.01 -47.32 -20.80
C HIS A 397 -22.22 -47.18 -22.11
N ALA A 398 -21.72 -45.99 -22.39
CA ALA A 398 -21.23 -45.62 -23.73
C ALA A 398 -19.96 -46.38 -24.19
N VAL A 399 -19.24 -47.01 -23.26
CA VAL A 399 -17.99 -47.75 -23.56
C VAL A 399 -18.15 -49.25 -23.32
N GLU A 400 -18.88 -49.65 -22.29
CA GLU A 400 -18.98 -51.06 -21.86
C GLU A 400 -20.24 -51.75 -22.37
N ASN A 401 -21.14 -51.03 -23.06
CA ASN A 401 -22.38 -51.58 -23.64
C ASN A 401 -23.26 -52.34 -22.64
N ARG A 402 -23.24 -51.93 -21.37
CA ARG A 402 -24.16 -52.45 -20.33
C ARG A 402 -25.22 -51.45 -19.96
N CYS A 403 -26.39 -51.94 -19.59
CA CYS A 403 -27.47 -51.08 -19.11
C CYS A 403 -27.31 -50.78 -17.63
N ALA A 404 -27.33 -49.50 -17.26
CA ALA A 404 -27.26 -49.04 -15.88
C ALA A 404 -28.34 -48.00 -15.59
N ARG A 405 -28.76 -47.92 -14.32
CA ARG A 405 -29.74 -46.92 -13.88
C ARG A 405 -29.08 -45.56 -13.72
N CYS A 406 -29.81 -44.50 -14.00
CA CYS A 406 -29.34 -43.14 -13.79
C CYS A 406 -29.23 -42.81 -12.29
N CYS A 407 -28.12 -42.23 -11.88
CA CYS A 407 -27.92 -41.83 -10.48
C CYS A 407 -28.92 -40.73 -10.07
N GLN A 408 -29.53 -40.90 -8.89
CA GLN A 408 -30.41 -39.88 -8.27
C GLN A 408 -29.60 -38.92 -7.38
N ALA A 409 -30.00 -37.65 -7.34
CA ALA A 409 -29.36 -36.64 -6.50
C ALA A 409 -29.58 -36.95 -5.00
N GLY A 410 -28.51 -37.33 -4.29
CA GLY A 410 -28.51 -37.56 -2.84
C GLY A 410 -28.56 -39.03 -2.38
N GLY A 411 -28.40 -40.00 -3.29
CA GLY A 411 -28.34 -41.44 -2.97
C GLY A 411 -26.91 -42.00 -2.85
N ASN A 412 -26.77 -43.22 -2.31
CA ASN A 412 -25.49 -43.93 -2.25
C ASN A 412 -25.10 -44.39 -3.67
N HIS A 413 -23.97 -43.90 -4.20
CA HIS A 413 -23.55 -44.06 -5.60
C HIS A 413 -22.90 -45.42 -5.88
N THR A 414 -23.61 -46.52 -5.61
CA THR A 414 -23.17 -47.87 -5.99
C THR A 414 -24.07 -48.41 -7.10
N ASN A 415 -23.47 -48.82 -8.23
CA ASN A 415 -24.14 -49.37 -9.42
C ASN A 415 -25.15 -48.44 -10.14
N CYS A 416 -24.80 -47.17 -10.33
CA CYS A 416 -25.55 -46.23 -11.18
C CYS A 416 -24.60 -45.46 -12.11
N CYS A 417 -25.13 -44.90 -13.19
CA CYS A 417 -24.37 -44.09 -14.14
C CYS A 417 -24.89 -42.65 -14.23
N VAL A 418 -24.00 -41.73 -14.62
CA VAL A 418 -24.33 -40.32 -14.85
C VAL A 418 -24.96 -40.21 -16.23
N CYS A 419 -26.25 -39.89 -16.26
CA CYS A 419 -27.04 -39.78 -17.49
C CYS A 419 -27.23 -38.32 -17.90
N ASP A 420 -27.18 -38.05 -19.20
CA ASP A 420 -27.70 -36.81 -19.78
C ASP A 420 -29.19 -37.02 -20.12
N ASN A 421 -30.07 -36.10 -19.72
CA ASN A 421 -31.52 -36.28 -19.83
C ASN A 421 -32.03 -36.25 -21.29
N HIS A 422 -31.15 -35.90 -22.24
CA HIS A 422 -31.43 -35.88 -23.67
C HIS A 422 -30.73 -37.00 -24.44
N SER A 423 -29.87 -37.80 -23.80
CA SER A 423 -29.17 -38.91 -24.41
C SER A 423 -29.63 -40.24 -23.79
N ALA A 424 -29.65 -41.31 -24.60
CA ALA A 424 -29.88 -42.68 -24.09
C ALA A 424 -28.58 -43.31 -23.53
N LEU A 425 -27.55 -42.49 -23.28
CA LEU A 425 -26.20 -42.88 -22.93
C LEU A 425 -25.83 -42.44 -21.52
N CYS A 426 -24.92 -43.16 -20.90
CA CYS A 426 -24.35 -42.77 -19.62
C CYS A 426 -22.88 -43.20 -19.47
N VAL A 427 -22.24 -42.65 -18.44
CA VAL A 427 -20.85 -42.96 -18.04
C VAL A 427 -20.82 -43.34 -16.55
N GLU A 428 -19.91 -44.24 -16.16
CA GLU A 428 -19.73 -44.64 -14.76
C GLU A 428 -19.49 -43.43 -13.85
N ALA A 429 -20.15 -43.42 -12.70
CA ALA A 429 -19.82 -42.47 -11.63
C ALA A 429 -18.45 -42.85 -11.03
N PRO A 430 -17.51 -41.91 -10.82
CA PRO A 430 -16.25 -42.23 -10.18
C PRO A 430 -16.50 -42.79 -8.78
N GLN A 431 -15.97 -43.98 -8.49
CA GLN A 431 -15.83 -44.41 -7.11
C GLN A 431 -14.80 -43.49 -6.44
N PRO A 432 -15.09 -42.92 -5.26
CA PRO A 432 -14.06 -42.27 -4.47
C PRO A 432 -12.99 -43.32 -4.17
N LYS A 433 -11.77 -43.12 -4.71
CA LYS A 433 -10.61 -43.92 -4.31
C LYS A 433 -10.46 -43.76 -2.80
N SER A 434 -10.78 -44.82 -2.06
CA SER A 434 -10.47 -44.89 -0.64
C SER A 434 -8.96 -44.78 -0.51
N GLY A 435 -8.50 -43.61 -0.07
CA GLY A 435 -7.13 -43.42 0.34
C GLY A 435 -6.86 -44.37 1.50
N ASP A 436 -5.96 -45.31 1.27
CA ASP A 436 -5.33 -46.11 2.29
C ASP A 436 -4.66 -45.15 3.28
N GLY A 437 -5.12 -45.17 4.52
CA GLY A 437 -4.82 -44.15 5.52
C GLY A 437 -5.34 -44.58 6.88
N GLN A 438 -4.66 -45.57 7.43
CA GLN A 438 -4.95 -46.21 8.70
C GLN A 438 -4.91 -45.24 9.89
N GLY A 439 -5.99 -45.26 10.69
CA GLY A 439 -5.96 -45.01 12.13
C GLY A 439 -6.30 -43.59 12.59
N THR A 440 -7.52 -43.40 13.09
CA THR A 440 -7.79 -43.51 14.55
C THR A 440 -9.27 -43.33 14.81
N ASP A 441 -9.84 -44.27 15.57
CA ASP A 441 -11.18 -44.22 16.11
C ASP A 441 -11.38 -42.96 16.95
N VAL A 442 -12.37 -42.14 16.58
CA VAL A 442 -13.08 -41.30 17.54
C VAL A 442 -14.56 -41.58 17.40
N ASN A 443 -15.01 -42.48 18.27
CA ASN A 443 -16.41 -42.71 18.57
C ASN A 443 -17.03 -41.40 19.10
N MET A 444 -17.96 -40.80 18.36
CA MET A 444 -18.87 -39.82 18.96
C MET A 444 -20.31 -40.11 18.52
N SER A 445 -21.04 -40.68 19.48
CA SER A 445 -22.45 -40.97 19.46
C SER A 445 -23.29 -39.75 19.04
N SER A 446 -24.05 -39.89 17.95
CA SER A 446 -25.09 -38.93 17.57
C SER A 446 -26.36 -39.18 18.38
N LYS A 447 -26.47 -38.49 19.53
CA LYS A 447 -27.77 -38.26 20.16
C LYS A 447 -28.52 -37.21 19.33
N ALA A 448 -29.48 -37.67 18.53
CA ALA A 448 -30.47 -36.82 17.92
C ALA A 448 -31.40 -36.22 19.00
N LEU A 449 -31.18 -34.98 19.40
CA LEU A 449 -32.15 -34.17 20.13
C LEU A 449 -32.98 -33.36 19.13
N LYS A 450 -34.26 -33.72 18.99
CA LYS A 450 -35.27 -32.85 18.38
C LYS A 450 -35.64 -31.77 19.40
N HIS A 451 -35.17 -30.54 19.21
CA HIS A 451 -35.76 -29.36 19.84
C HIS A 451 -36.61 -28.62 18.82
N THR A 452 -37.93 -28.72 19.00
CA THR A 452 -38.92 -27.82 18.41
C THR A 452 -38.76 -26.44 19.02
N SER A 453 -38.15 -25.51 18.29
CA SER A 453 -38.06 -24.09 18.69
C SER A 453 -39.10 -23.29 17.90
N VAL A 454 -40.04 -22.69 18.63
CA VAL A 454 -41.14 -21.83 18.15
C VAL A 454 -40.64 -20.42 17.74
N ALA A 455 -39.35 -20.25 17.48
CA ALA A 455 -38.75 -18.95 17.14
C ALA A 455 -38.81 -18.58 15.65
N LEU A 456 -38.92 -19.57 14.75
CA LEU A 456 -38.97 -19.30 13.30
C LEU A 456 -40.24 -18.57 12.80
N PRO A 457 -41.47 -18.87 13.27
CA PRO A 457 -42.65 -18.20 12.74
C PRO A 457 -42.76 -16.73 13.20
N VAL A 458 -42.22 -16.40 14.38
CA VAL A 458 -42.25 -15.01 14.90
C VAL A 458 -41.25 -14.12 14.16
N ALA A 459 -40.07 -14.64 13.83
CA ALA A 459 -39.07 -13.92 13.03
C ALA A 459 -39.56 -13.67 11.59
N LEU A 460 -40.26 -14.63 10.99
CA LEU A 460 -40.88 -14.46 9.66
C LEU A 460 -42.00 -13.41 9.67
N LEU A 461 -42.83 -13.36 10.72
CA LEU A 461 -43.87 -12.34 10.84
C LEU A 461 -43.29 -10.93 11.06
N LEU A 462 -42.21 -10.80 11.83
CA LEU A 462 -41.51 -9.52 12.01
C LEU A 462 -40.81 -9.07 10.72
N ALA A 463 -40.21 -9.99 9.97
CA ALA A 463 -39.59 -9.69 8.68
C ALA A 463 -40.63 -9.25 7.62
N VAL A 464 -41.80 -9.89 7.59
CA VAL A 464 -42.91 -9.47 6.71
C VAL A 464 -43.46 -8.11 7.15
N GLY A 465 -43.57 -7.84 8.46
CA GLY A 465 -43.97 -6.54 8.98
C GLY A 465 -43.00 -5.41 8.59
N LEU A 466 -41.69 -5.65 8.71
CA LEU A 466 -40.66 -4.71 8.29
C LEU A 466 -40.64 -4.50 6.78
N ALA A 467 -40.81 -5.57 5.99
CA ALA A 467 -40.89 -5.46 4.53
C ALA A 467 -42.12 -4.65 4.09
N LEU A 468 -43.27 -4.82 4.74
CA LEU A 468 -44.47 -4.03 4.47
C LEU A 468 -44.30 -2.56 4.91
N ALA A 469 -43.63 -2.30 6.03
CA ALA A 469 -43.32 -0.93 6.46
C ALA A 469 -42.36 -0.22 5.49
N VAL A 470 -41.33 -0.92 5.02
CA VAL A 470 -40.41 -0.41 3.98
C VAL A 470 -41.16 -0.19 2.66
N PHE A 471 -42.05 -1.10 2.28
CA PHE A 471 -42.86 -0.92 1.05
C PHE A 471 -43.79 0.29 1.14
N VAL A 472 -44.34 0.59 2.32
CA VAL A 472 -45.14 1.81 2.55
C VAL A 472 -44.27 3.07 2.50
N LEU A 473 -43.07 3.04 3.08
CA LEU A 473 -42.11 4.16 3.02
C LEU A 473 -41.60 4.42 1.60
N VAL A 474 -41.28 3.36 0.84
CA VAL A 474 -40.89 3.44 -0.57
C VAL A 474 -42.05 3.95 -1.43
N LYS A 475 -43.29 3.52 -1.16
CA LYS A 475 -44.48 4.01 -1.88
C LYS A 475 -44.85 5.45 -1.51
N ALA A 476 -44.49 5.91 -0.31
CA ALA A 476 -44.59 7.31 0.10
C ALA A 476 -43.53 8.20 -0.59
N HIS A 477 -42.29 7.71 -0.72
CA HIS A 477 -41.23 8.38 -1.49
C HIS A 477 -41.45 8.35 -3.00
N ALA A 478 -42.07 7.29 -3.54
CA ALA A 478 -42.36 7.12 -4.96
C ALA A 478 -43.48 8.04 -5.49
N ARG A 479 -44.24 8.72 -4.61
CA ARG A 479 -45.16 9.79 -5.02
C ARG A 479 -44.47 11.12 -5.31
N LYS A 480 -43.14 11.22 -5.19
CA LYS A 480 -42.39 12.46 -5.49
C LYS A 480 -41.43 12.41 -6.66
N ARG A 481 -41.24 11.29 -7.37
CA ARG A 481 -40.49 11.27 -8.64
C ARG A 481 -41.00 10.18 -9.57
N LEU A 482 -41.81 10.59 -10.55
CA LEU A 482 -42.16 9.79 -11.71
C LEU A 482 -42.05 10.69 -12.94
N CYS A 483 -40.93 10.58 -13.65
CA CYS A 483 -40.83 10.80 -15.09
C CYS A 483 -39.73 9.86 -15.61
N TRP A 484 -40.15 8.77 -16.27
CA TRP A 484 -39.32 8.05 -17.22
C TRP A 484 -39.29 8.84 -18.52
N ASN A 485 -38.12 8.96 -19.16
CA ASN A 485 -38.09 9.13 -20.61
C ASN A 485 -36.91 8.35 -21.20
N GLN A 486 -37.22 7.51 -22.18
CA GLN A 486 -36.29 6.69 -22.92
C GLN A 486 -36.18 7.32 -24.31
N SER A 487 -35.06 7.97 -24.62
CA SER A 487 -34.86 8.68 -25.89
C SER A 487 -34.09 7.82 -26.89
N TYR A 488 -34.77 7.38 -27.94
CA TYR A 488 -34.13 6.97 -29.20
C TYR A 488 -34.79 7.78 -30.32
N GLU A 489 -34.01 8.45 -31.16
CA GLU A 489 -34.53 9.18 -32.32
C GLU A 489 -34.14 8.46 -33.61
N ARG A 490 -35.14 8.16 -34.45
CA ARG A 490 -34.99 7.41 -35.71
C ARG A 490 -34.83 8.40 -36.88
N LEU A 491 -33.64 8.47 -37.47
CA LEU A 491 -33.42 9.29 -38.67
C LEU A 491 -34.05 8.60 -39.89
N SER A 492 -34.87 9.35 -40.64
CA SER A 492 -35.57 8.87 -41.83
C SER A 492 -34.81 9.30 -43.09
N GLY A 493 -34.23 8.36 -43.84
CA GLY A 493 -33.61 8.62 -45.14
C GLY A 493 -33.15 7.34 -45.83
N SER A 494 -33.49 7.16 -47.10
CA SER A 494 -33.19 5.97 -47.92
C SER A 494 -32.07 6.23 -48.93
N ALA A 495 -31.43 5.14 -49.39
CA ALA A 495 -30.55 4.98 -50.57
C ALA A 495 -29.03 5.16 -50.28
N SER A 496 -28.07 4.48 -50.91
CA SER A 496 -28.02 3.40 -51.92
C SER A 496 -26.59 2.81 -51.91
N VAL A 497 -26.46 1.58 -52.40
CA VAL A 497 -25.27 0.70 -52.52
C VAL A 497 -24.12 1.30 -53.36
N HIS A 498 -22.88 1.34 -52.82
CA HIS A 498 -21.62 0.90 -53.48
C HIS A 498 -20.38 1.08 -52.56
N MET A 499 -19.59 0.02 -52.38
CA MET A 499 -18.21 0.01 -51.84
C MET A 499 -17.23 0.01 -53.03
N PRO A 500 -15.99 0.57 -52.92
CA PRO A 500 -14.84 -0.23 -52.42
C PRO A 500 -13.69 0.52 -51.69
N HIS A 501 -13.02 -0.26 -50.82
CA HIS A 501 -11.61 -0.32 -50.36
C HIS A 501 -10.71 0.93 -50.17
N GLY A 502 -10.07 0.97 -48.98
CA GLY A 502 -8.74 1.57 -48.75
C GLY A 502 -8.49 1.99 -47.29
N VAL A 503 -7.58 1.33 -46.57
CA VAL A 503 -7.07 1.76 -45.25
C VAL A 503 -5.81 2.62 -45.46
N PRO A 504 -5.69 3.77 -44.76
CA PRO A 504 -4.58 3.98 -43.82
C PRO A 504 -5.02 4.56 -42.46
N GLU A 505 -4.36 4.15 -41.37
CA GLU A 505 -4.38 4.80 -40.04
C GLU A 505 -3.30 5.91 -39.95
N PRO A 506 -3.13 6.63 -38.81
CA PRO A 506 -4.03 7.59 -38.17
C PRO A 506 -3.32 8.95 -37.94
N ASP A 507 -4.05 10.05 -37.70
CA ASP A 507 -3.45 11.22 -37.03
C ASP A 507 -4.50 12.12 -36.36
N SER A 508 -4.15 12.55 -35.15
CA SER A 508 -4.85 13.48 -34.24
C SER A 508 -6.19 13.01 -33.63
N GLY A 509 -6.17 12.83 -32.31
CA GLY A 509 -7.29 12.36 -31.51
C GLY A 509 -8.33 13.43 -31.27
N ASP A 510 -9.51 13.20 -31.84
CA ASP A 510 -10.81 13.55 -31.28
C ASP A 510 -11.66 12.25 -31.32
N GLU A 511 -12.36 11.94 -30.22
CA GLU A 511 -13.08 10.68 -29.99
C GLU A 511 -14.18 10.40 -31.04
N VAL A 512 -14.27 9.13 -31.46
CA VAL A 512 -15.04 8.65 -32.62
C VAL A 512 -16.45 8.21 -32.22
N ASP A 513 -17.48 8.74 -32.89
CA ASP A 513 -18.88 8.30 -32.76
C ASP A 513 -19.07 6.86 -33.30
N VAL A 514 -19.52 5.90 -32.45
CA VAL A 514 -19.84 4.54 -32.89
C VAL A 514 -21.27 4.46 -33.44
N VAL A 515 -21.39 4.12 -34.73
CA VAL A 515 -22.67 3.95 -35.44
C VAL A 515 -22.85 2.49 -35.84
N TYR A 516 -23.99 1.87 -35.49
CA TYR A 516 -24.35 0.52 -35.94
C TYR A 516 -25.50 0.53 -36.95
N THR A 517 -25.44 -0.39 -37.91
CA THR A 517 -26.48 -0.62 -38.92
C THR A 517 -27.08 -2.02 -38.75
N SER A 518 -28.41 -2.13 -38.83
CA SER A 518 -29.07 -3.43 -38.92
C SER A 518 -29.07 -3.94 -40.37
N ARG A 519 -29.25 -5.24 -40.58
CA ARG A 519 -29.40 -5.86 -41.93
C ARG A 519 -30.53 -5.26 -42.80
N GLY A 520 -31.36 -4.37 -42.23
CA GLY A 520 -32.43 -3.63 -42.92
C GLY A 520 -32.12 -2.15 -43.20
N GLY A 521 -30.88 -1.68 -42.99
CA GLY A 521 -30.46 -0.33 -43.44
C GLY A 521 -30.90 0.85 -42.56
N SER A 522 -31.18 0.63 -41.27
CA SER A 522 -31.49 1.72 -40.31
C SER A 522 -30.26 2.06 -39.45
N VAL A 523 -30.07 3.35 -39.15
CA VAL A 523 -28.90 3.92 -38.44
C VAL A 523 -29.32 4.48 -37.08
N TYR A 524 -28.51 4.27 -36.04
CA TYR A 524 -28.75 4.74 -34.66
C TYR A 524 -27.50 5.43 -34.06
N ARG A 525 -27.69 6.43 -33.17
CA ARG A 525 -26.62 7.17 -32.44
C ARG A 525 -26.73 6.96 -30.92
N HIS A 526 -25.60 6.87 -30.21
CA HIS A 526 -25.50 6.78 -28.74
C HIS A 526 -24.69 7.96 -28.18
N TYR A 527 -25.04 8.50 -27.00
CA TYR A 527 -24.24 9.53 -26.30
C TYR A 527 -23.78 9.01 -24.93
N SER A 528 -22.54 9.29 -24.54
CA SER A 528 -21.96 9.02 -23.21
C SER A 528 -21.89 10.29 -22.35
N PHE A 529 -22.03 10.12 -21.04
CA PHE A 529 -22.23 11.16 -20.00
C PHE A 529 -20.97 12.00 -19.71
N ILE A 530 -21.19 13.30 -19.41
CA ILE A 530 -20.22 14.20 -18.78
C ILE A 530 -20.56 14.38 -17.29
N HIS A 531 -19.51 14.46 -16.49
CA HIS A 531 -19.43 14.69 -15.05
C HIS A 531 -19.83 16.12 -14.68
N GLU A 532 -20.73 16.32 -13.70
CA GLU A 532 -20.88 17.61 -13.01
C GLU A 532 -20.53 17.46 -11.52
N GLN A 533 -19.77 18.44 -11.05
CA GLN A 533 -19.32 18.66 -9.68
C GLN A 533 -20.49 19.12 -8.80
N ASP A 534 -20.61 18.54 -7.61
CA ASP A 534 -21.45 19.07 -6.53
C ASP A 534 -20.81 20.33 -5.93
N THR A 535 -21.55 21.44 -5.95
CA THR A 535 -21.34 22.61 -5.09
C THR A 535 -22.49 22.66 -4.08
N ASP A 536 -22.18 22.44 -2.80
CA ASP A 536 -23.08 22.75 -1.67
C ASP A 536 -22.95 24.23 -1.28
N GLY A 537 -24.09 24.87 -1.06
CA GLY A 537 -24.17 26.24 -0.55
C GLY A 537 -25.62 26.69 -0.38
N ASP A 538 -26.21 26.39 0.78
CA ASP A 538 -27.51 26.87 1.23
C ASP A 538 -27.61 28.41 1.24
N GLN A 539 -28.73 28.95 0.74
CA GLN A 539 -29.47 30.03 1.41
C GLN A 539 -30.86 30.24 0.81
N ASP A 540 -31.85 30.26 1.71
CA ASP A 540 -33.25 30.61 1.52
C ASP A 540 -33.45 31.94 0.78
N VAL A 541 -34.57 32.08 0.04
CA VAL A 541 -35.49 33.24 0.08
C VAL A 541 -36.62 33.11 -0.98
N ASP A 542 -37.83 33.21 -0.45
CA ASP A 542 -39.10 33.75 -0.95
C ASP A 542 -39.98 33.10 -2.05
N GLU A 543 -41.26 33.15 -1.66
CA GLU A 543 -42.52 32.74 -2.26
C GLU A 543 -43.00 33.70 -3.38
N ASN A 544 -43.90 33.18 -4.21
CA ASN A 544 -44.75 33.83 -5.22
C ASN A 544 -44.12 34.22 -6.58
N THR A 545 -44.63 33.63 -7.67
CA THR A 545 -45.65 34.26 -8.56
C THR A 545 -45.76 33.52 -9.92
N CYS A 546 -47.01 33.27 -10.36
CA CYS A 546 -47.51 33.04 -11.74
C CYS A 546 -47.08 31.78 -12.54
N LEU A 547 -48.00 30.87 -12.90
CA LEU A 547 -49.05 30.89 -13.95
C LEU A 547 -48.56 30.70 -15.40
N SER A 548 -49.07 29.62 -16.01
CA SER A 548 -49.23 29.33 -17.45
C SER A 548 -47.93 29.05 -18.23
N GLN A 549 -47.82 28.06 -19.12
CA GLN A 549 -48.73 27.64 -20.19
C GLN A 549 -48.53 26.16 -20.59
N SER A 550 -49.65 25.58 -21.03
CA SER A 550 -49.85 24.44 -21.96
C SER A 550 -49.26 23.07 -21.63
#